data_AF-A0A353TYK1-F1
#
_entry.id   AF-A0A353TYK1-F1
#
_cell.length_a   1.000
_cell.length_b   1.000
_cell.length_c   1.000
_cell.angle_alpha   90.00
_cell.angle_beta   90.00
_cell.angle_gamma   90.00
#
_symmetry.space_group_name_H-M   'P 1'
#
loop_
_entity.id
_entity.type
_entity.pdbx_description
1 polymer ?
#
loop_
_entity_poly.entity_id
_entity_poly.type
_entity_poly.pdbx_seq_one_letter_code
_entity_poly.pdbx_strand_id
1 'polypeptide(L)' 'MMEVAILSGKGGTGKTCLSAALATIKNEMVIADCDVDAANLHLILQPE' A
#
# COMPACT_ATOMS: atom_id res chain seq x y z
N MET A 1 -3.08 -12.31 -14.61
CA MET A 1 -2.47 -11.76 -13.39
C MET A 1 -2.42 -10.26 -13.57
N MET A 2 -2.90 -9.47 -12.60
CA MET A 2 -2.91 -8.01 -12.69
C MET A 2 -2.03 -7.47 -11.57
N GLU A 3 -1.09 -6.60 -11.92
CA GLU A 3 -0.14 -6.00 -11.00
C GLU A 3 -0.24 -4.48 -11.13
N VAL A 4 -0.24 -3.80 -9.99
CA VAL A 4 -0.36 -2.34 -9.93
C VAL A 4 0.70 -1.82 -8.99
N ALA A 5 1.55 -0.91 -9.49
CA ALA A 5 2.53 -0.18 -8.69
C ALA A 5 2.05 1.25 -8.48
N ILE A 6 2.03 1.72 -7.23
CA ILE A 6 1.67 3.09 -6.89
C ILE A 6 2.94 3.89 -6.63
N LEU A 7 3.24 4.83 -7.52
CA LEU A 7 4.43 5.68 -7.47
C LEU A 7 4.03 7.14 -7.22
N SER A 8 4.86 7.88 -6.51
CA SER A 8 4.67 9.33 -6.33
C SER A 8 5.99 10.01 -6.03
N GLY A 9 6.26 11.11 -6.76
CA GLY A 9 7.53 11.84 -6.75
C GLY A 9 7.67 12.89 -5.64
N LYS A 10 6.73 12.96 -4.69
CA LYS A 10 6.82 13.80 -3.50
C LYS A 10 6.60 12.95 -2.25
N GLY A 11 7.47 13.10 -1.25
CA GLY A 11 7.32 12.42 0.05
C GLY A 11 6.05 12.89 0.77
N GLY A 12 5.29 11.95 1.32
CA GLY A 12 4.03 12.21 2.04
C GLY A 12 3.13 10.98 2.14
N THR A 13 2.12 11.04 3.00
CA THR A 13 1.26 9.89 3.38
C THR A 13 0.25 9.47 2.32
N GLY A 14 -0.05 10.34 1.33
CA GLY A 14 -1.12 10.09 0.36
C GLY A 14 -0.95 8.81 -0.47
N LYS A 15 0.31 8.41 -0.75
CA LYS A 15 0.62 7.18 -1.49
C LYS A 15 0.22 5.94 -0.68
N THR A 16 0.57 5.93 0.61
CA THR A 16 0.19 4.88 1.56
C THR A 16 -1.31 4.82 1.76
N CYS A 17 -1.99 5.97 1.94
CA CYS A 17 -3.44 6.01 2.11
C CYS A 17 -4.18 5.44 0.89
N LEU A 18 -3.76 5.79 -0.32
CA LEU A 18 -4.36 5.25 -1.55
C LEU A 18 -4.09 3.75 -1.68
N SER A 19 -2.86 3.31 -1.40
CA SER A 19 -2.49 1.89 -1.44
C SER A 19 -3.34 1.07 -0.46
N ALA A 20 -3.53 1.57 0.76
CA ALA A 20 -4.38 0.93 1.77
C ALA A 20 -5.86 0.89 1.36
N ALA A 21 -6.39 1.95 0.76
CA ALA A 21 -7.77 1.96 0.27
C ALA A 21 -7.99 0.96 -0.88
N LEU A 22 -7.01 0.81 -1.78
CA LEU A 22 -7.08 -0.18 -2.85
C LEU A 22 -6.97 -1.62 -2.31
N ALA A 23 -6.14 -1.82 -1.28
CA ALA A 23 -6.00 -3.09 -0.60
C ALA A 23 -7.31 -3.62 -0.02
N THR A 24 -8.29 -2.76 0.32
CA THR A 24 -9.58 -3.19 0.87
C THR A 24 -10.64 -3.54 -0.19
N ILE A 25 -10.36 -3.35 -1.49
CA ILE A 25 -11.37 -3.56 -2.55
C ILE A 25 -11.63 -5.06 -2.80
N LYS A 26 -10.65 -5.92 -2.53
CA LYS A 26 -10.73 -7.35 -2.84
C LYS A 26 -10.21 -8.18 -1.68
N ASN A 27 -10.90 -9.29 -1.38
CA ASN A 27 -10.53 -10.17 -0.28
C ASN A 27 -9.23 -10.95 -0.51
N GLU A 28 -8.83 -11.13 -1.77
CA GLU A 28 -7.62 -11.88 -2.15
C GLU A 28 -6.69 -10.96 -2.94
N MET A 29 -5.79 -10.28 -2.22
CA MET A 29 -4.76 -9.40 -2.78
C MET A 29 -3.44 -9.64 -2.06
N VAL A 30 -2.36 -9.74 -2.83
CA VAL A 30 -0.99 -9.68 -2.29
C VAL A 30 -0.56 -8.22 -2.31
N ILE A 31 -0.05 -7.75 -1.18
CA ILE A 31 0.33 -6.35 -0.99
C ILE A 31 1.78 -6.33 -0.53
N ALA A 32 2.58 -5.46 -1.13
CA ALA A 32 3.95 -5.21 -0.73
C ALA A 32 4.13 -3.72 -0.45
N ASP A 33 4.56 -3.37 0.75
CA ASP A 33 4.99 -2.02 1.08
C ASP A 33 6.46 -1.86 0.68
N CYS A 34 6.71 -1.14 -0.41
CA CYS A 34 8.05 -0.94 -0.97
C CYS A 34 8.70 0.37 -0.51
N ASP A 35 8.19 1.00 0.56
CA ASP A 35 8.83 2.16 1.18
C ASP A 35 10.06 1.71 1.99
N VAL A 36 11.25 2.18 1.60
CA VAL A 36 12.53 1.80 2.24
C VAL A 36 12.73 2.48 3.61
N ASP A 37 12.14 3.67 3.79
CA ASP A 37 12.36 4.50 4.98
C ASP A 37 11.29 4.26 6.04
N ALA A 38 10.02 4.12 5.61
CA ALA A 38 8.89 4.00 6.52
C ALA A 38 7.71 3.22 5.91
N ALA A 39 7.80 1.89 5.93
CA ALA A 39 6.67 1.01 5.60
C ALA A 39 5.54 1.20 6.62
N ASN A 40 4.40 1.73 6.16
CA ASN A 40 3.30 2.24 6.99
C ASN A 40 1.96 1.52 6.75
N LEU A 41 1.88 0.60 5.79
CA LEU A 41 0.62 -0.10 5.50
C LEU A 41 0.10 -0.92 6.70
N HIS A 42 0.99 -1.41 7.57
CA HIS A 42 0.63 -2.12 8.80
C HIS A 42 -0.16 -1.28 9.82
N LEU A 43 -0.19 0.05 9.67
CA LEU A 43 -1.00 0.93 10.52
C LEU A 43 -2.49 0.86 10.18
N ILE A 44 -2.82 0.45 8.95
CA ILE A 44 -4.20 0.39 8.44
C ILE A 44 -4.62 -1.07 8.23
N LEU A 45 -3.71 -1.89 7.70
CA LEU A 45 -3.93 -3.32 7.48
C LEU A 45 -3.60 -4.11 8.74
N GLN A 46 -4.12 -5.34 8.82
CA GLN A 46 -3.82 -6.30 9.88
C GLN A 46 -3.08 -7.51 9.28
N PRO A 47 -1.80 -7.36 8.92
CA PRO A 47 -0.99 -8.48 8.42
C PRO A 47 -0.70 -9.48 9.56
N GLU A 48 -0.65 -10.77 9.22
CA GLU A 48 -0.17 -11.85 10.11
C GLU A 48 1.36 -11.98 10.08
#